data_AF-A0A2V7NA75-F1
#
_entry.id   AF-A0A2V7NA75-F1
#
_cell.length_a   1.000
_cell.length_b   1.000
_cell.length_c   1.000
_cell.angle_alpha   90.00
_cell.angle_beta   90.00
_cell.angle_gamma   90.00
#
_symmetry.space_group_name_H-M   'P 1'
#
loop_
_entity.id
_entity.type
_entity.pdbx_description
1 polymer ?
#
loop_
_entity_poly.entity_id
_entity_poly.type
_entity_poly.pdbx_seq_one_letter_code
_entity_poly.pdbx_strand_id
1 'polypeptide(L)'
;MWTLVYNVVWGVAWFVFMRQEWEEAVAAIGRTSPWTAEVWFLWVVLTVPMGVAIMAYASGRASSSYTAAVAAGTAVWLLLTVAMGAYSLSQSLSVRVIVSDSVVNLVGMVAASLAGAWSQREGPHDGNVEGAA
;
A
#
# COMPACT_ATOMS: atom_id res chain seq x y z
N MET A 1 4.67 -10.05 4.28
CA MET A 1 3.32 -9.82 4.83
C MET A 1 2.71 -8.52 4.32
N TRP A 2 3.31 -7.36 4.61
CA TRP A 2 2.78 -6.04 4.22
C TRP A 2 2.33 -5.98 2.75
N THR A 3 3.24 -6.28 1.81
CA THR A 3 2.97 -6.23 0.37
C THR A 3 1.82 -7.15 -0.04
N LEU A 4 1.73 -8.34 0.56
CA LEU A 4 0.66 -9.29 0.28
C LEU A 4 -0.70 -8.70 0.66
N VAL A 5 -0.82 -8.20 1.89
CA VAL A 5 -2.09 -7.64 2.40
C VAL A 5 -2.50 -6.41 1.62
N TYR A 6 -1.57 -5.50 1.33
CA TYR A 6 -1.84 -4.32 0.52
C TYR A 6 -2.39 -4.69 -0.87
N ASN A 7 -1.73 -5.63 -1.57
CA ASN A 7 -2.15 -6.05 -2.90
C ASN A 7 -3.48 -6.82 -2.90
N VAL A 8 -3.79 -7.58 -1.84
CA VAL A 8 -5.10 -8.23 -1.70
C VAL A 8 -6.21 -7.20 -1.53
N VAL A 9 -6.04 -6.21 -0.65
CA VAL A 9 -7.03 -5.13 -0.47
C VAL A 9 -7.26 -4.38 -1.78
N TRP A 10 -6.17 -4.01 -2.46
CA TRP A 10 -6.24 -3.32 -3.74
C TRP A 10 -6.91 -4.18 -4.83
N GLY A 11 -6.56 -5.47 -4.92
CA GLY A 11 -7.17 -6.40 -5.87
C GLY A 11 -8.65 -6.63 -5.60
N VAL A 12 -9.07 -6.77 -4.34
CA VAL A 12 -10.50 -6.86 -3.98
C VAL A 12 -11.23 -5.58 -4.37
N ALA A 13 -10.64 -4.42 -4.09
CA ALA A 13 -11.21 -3.14 -4.51
C ALA A 13 -11.38 -3.04 -6.04
N TRP A 14 -10.40 -3.55 -6.80
CA TRP A 14 -10.49 -3.69 -8.25
C TRP A 14 -11.78 -4.37 -8.66
N PHE A 15 -11.98 -5.59 -8.18
CA PHE A 15 -12.99 -6.49 -8.74
C PHE A 15 -14.39 -6.19 -8.21
N VAL A 16 -14.51 -5.65 -7.00
CA VAL A 16 -15.80 -5.51 -6.32
C VAL A 16 -16.37 -4.10 -6.44
N PHE A 17 -15.53 -3.06 -6.46
CA PHE A 17 -16.01 -1.68 -6.26
C PHE A 17 -15.55 -0.67 -7.32
N MET A 18 -14.38 -0.84 -7.91
CA MET A 18 -13.72 0.20 -8.73
C MET A 18 -13.36 -0.25 -10.15
N ARG A 19 -13.92 -1.36 -10.61
CA ARG A 19 -13.56 -1.93 -11.91
C ARG A 19 -13.72 -0.93 -13.05
N GLN A 20 -14.87 -0.27 -13.12
CA GLN A 20 -15.18 0.66 -14.20
C GLN A 20 -14.31 1.92 -14.12
N GLU A 21 -14.17 2.48 -12.91
CA GLU A 21 -13.36 3.66 -12.62
C GLU A 21 -11.90 3.47 -13.03
N TRP A 22 -11.34 2.29 -12.77
CA TRP A 22 -9.95 2.00 -13.12
C TRP A 22 -9.78 1.61 -14.60
N GLU A 23 -10.77 0.99 -15.24
CA GLU A 23 -10.78 0.82 -16.70
C GLU A 23 -10.79 2.18 -17.43
N GLU A 24 -11.59 3.15 -16.95
CA GLU A 24 -11.61 4.53 -17.47
C GLU A 24 -10.24 5.23 -17.30
N ALA A 25 -9.62 5.10 -16.13
CA ALA A 25 -8.31 5.70 -15.86
C ALA A 25 -7.19 5.13 -16.74
N VAL A 26 -7.22 3.81 -17.00
CA VAL A 26 -6.23 3.12 -17.85
C VAL A 26 -6.41 3.51 -19.32
N ALA A 27 -7.65 3.68 -19.77
CA ALA A 27 -7.94 4.21 -21.10
C ALA A 27 -7.42 5.64 -21.29
N ALA A 28 -7.56 6.49 -20.26
CA ALA A 28 -7.07 7.88 -20.29
C ALA A 28 -5.55 7.99 -20.51
N ILE A 29 -4.78 7.01 -20.03
CA ILE A 29 -3.32 6.94 -20.23
C ILE A 29 -2.92 6.15 -21.49
N GLY A 30 -3.87 5.87 -22.39
CA GLY A 30 -3.61 5.22 -23.67
C GLY A 30 -3.35 3.72 -23.58
N ARG A 31 -3.75 3.05 -22.50
CA ARG A 31 -3.62 1.60 -22.31
C ARG A 31 -4.97 0.91 -22.44
N THR A 32 -4.96 -0.30 -23.00
CA THR A 32 -6.18 -1.09 -23.25
C THR A 32 -6.59 -1.96 -22.08
N SER A 33 -5.66 -2.31 -21.19
CA SER A 33 -5.93 -3.17 -20.06
C SER A 33 -4.96 -2.94 -18.89
N PRO A 34 -5.47 -2.92 -17.65
CA PRO A 34 -4.65 -2.92 -16.44
C PRO A 34 -3.99 -4.28 -16.17
N TRP A 35 -4.42 -5.33 -16.86
CA TRP A 35 -3.95 -6.71 -16.67
C TRP A 35 -2.68 -7.05 -17.45
N THR A 36 -1.96 -6.04 -17.93
CA THR A 36 -0.72 -6.26 -18.65
C THR A 36 0.43 -6.53 -17.68
N ALA A 37 1.36 -7.40 -18.07
CA ALA A 37 2.52 -7.74 -17.25
C ALA A 37 3.33 -6.50 -16.85
N GLU A 38 3.37 -5.47 -17.72
CA GLU A 38 4.04 -4.19 -17.46
C GLU A 38 3.41 -3.44 -16.26
N VAL A 39 2.08 -3.32 -16.22
CA VAL A 39 1.36 -2.64 -15.13
C VAL A 39 1.59 -3.37 -13.81
N TRP A 40 1.48 -4.70 -13.81
CA TRP A 40 1.72 -5.50 -12.62
C TRP A 40 3.18 -5.48 -12.16
N PHE A 41 4.12 -5.46 -13.10
CA PHE A 41 5.55 -5.31 -12.78
C PHE A 41 5.82 -3.97 -12.09
N LEU A 42 5.34 -2.86 -12.67
CA LEU A 42 5.47 -1.53 -12.06
C LEU A 42 4.80 -1.48 -10.68
N TRP A 43 3.63 -2.12 -10.54
CA TRP A 43 2.90 -2.18 -9.29
C TRP A 43 3.66 -2.94 -8.19
N VAL A 44 4.27 -4.08 -8.52
CA VAL A 44 5.10 -4.85 -7.58
C VAL A 44 6.37 -4.07 -7.22
N VAL A 45 7.03 -3.47 -8.22
CA VAL A 45 8.23 -2.63 -8.02
C VAL A 45 7.95 -1.42 -7.13
N LEU A 46 6.73 -0.90 -7.12
CA LEU A 46 6.32 0.17 -6.21
C LEU A 46 6.01 -0.36 -4.79
N THR A 47 5.21 -1.43 -4.71
CA THR A 47 4.63 -1.89 -3.43
C THR A 47 5.61 -2.67 -2.55
N VAL A 48 6.60 -3.36 -3.14
CA VAL A 48 7.63 -4.09 -2.38
C VAL A 48 8.56 -3.13 -1.62
N PRO A 49 9.26 -2.17 -2.26
CA PRO A 49 10.16 -1.25 -1.54
C PRO A 49 9.42 -0.37 -0.54
N MET A 50 8.19 0.03 -0.87
CA MET A 50 7.34 0.81 0.03
C MET A 50 7.04 0.03 1.32
N GLY A 51 6.61 -1.23 1.20
CA GLY A 51 6.39 -2.10 2.35
C GLY A 51 7.66 -2.31 3.17
N VAL A 52 8.80 -2.52 2.52
CA VAL A 52 10.10 -2.65 3.20
C VAL A 52 10.44 -1.39 3.99
N ALA A 53 10.30 -0.21 3.40
CA ALA A 53 10.62 1.06 4.06
C ALA A 53 9.74 1.33 5.29
N ILE A 54 8.43 1.13 5.17
CA ILE A 54 7.48 1.31 6.29
C ILE A 54 7.81 0.34 7.43
N MET A 55 8.06 -0.93 7.10
CA MET A 55 8.36 -1.97 8.08
C MET A 55 9.73 -1.82 8.73
N ALA A 56 10.74 -1.36 7.99
CA ALA A 56 12.05 -1.03 8.55
C ALA A 56 11.95 0.14 9.54
N TYR A 57 11.22 1.19 9.17
CA TYR A 57 10.96 2.32 10.06
C TYR A 57 10.21 1.89 11.33
N ALA A 58 9.18 1.07 11.19
CA ALA A 58 8.41 0.55 12.32
C ALA A 58 9.25 -0.33 13.25
N SER A 59 10.08 -1.22 12.69
CA SER A 59 10.96 -2.09 13.48
C SER A 59 12.00 -1.34 14.31
N GLY A 60 12.41 -0.14 13.87
CA GLY A 60 13.32 0.72 14.64
C GLY A 60 12.68 1.42 15.85
N ARG A 61 11.36 1.25 16.08
CA ARG A 61 10.62 1.93 17.15
C ARG A 61 10.26 0.95 18.27
N ALA A 62 11.09 0.93 19.31
CA ALA A 62 11.03 -0.02 20.43
C ALA A 62 9.71 -0.04 21.23
N SER A 63 8.96 1.06 21.30
CA SER A 63 7.78 1.18 22.16
C SER A 63 6.43 1.07 21.43
N SER A 64 6.39 1.20 20.10
CA SER A 64 5.10 1.21 19.38
C SER A 64 5.23 0.93 17.87
N SER A 65 5.63 -0.29 17.52
CA SER A 65 5.74 -0.72 16.12
C SER A 65 4.43 -0.51 15.33
N TYR A 66 3.26 -0.81 15.94
CA TYR A 66 1.95 -0.56 15.31
C TYR A 66 1.70 0.91 14.98
N THR A 67 1.88 1.81 15.95
CA THR A 67 1.64 3.25 15.74
C THR A 67 2.64 3.81 14.73
N ALA A 68 3.90 3.37 14.80
CA ALA A 68 4.94 3.77 13.86
C ALA A 68 4.64 3.30 12.43
N ALA A 69 4.20 2.04 12.27
CA ALA A 69 3.83 1.47 10.98
C ALA A 69 2.62 2.20 10.38
N VAL A 70 1.56 2.42 11.15
CA VAL A 70 0.36 3.14 10.69
C VAL A 70 0.70 4.58 10.36
N ALA A 71 1.47 5.29 11.19
CA ALA A 71 1.86 6.67 10.92
C ALA A 71 2.71 6.77 9.64
N ALA A 72 3.67 5.87 9.45
CA ALA A 72 4.47 5.83 8.22
C ALA A 72 3.61 5.48 7.00
N GLY A 73 2.72 4.49 7.10
CA GLY A 73 1.79 4.14 6.03
C GLY A 73 0.86 5.31 5.64
N THR A 74 0.31 6.02 6.63
CA THR A 74 -0.52 7.21 6.40
C THR A 74 0.28 8.36 5.78
N ALA A 75 1.53 8.57 6.19
CA ALA A 75 2.39 9.59 5.58
C ALA A 75 2.67 9.27 4.10
N VAL A 76 2.97 8.01 3.76
CA VAL A 76 3.14 7.58 2.38
C VAL A 76 1.84 7.72 1.58
N TRP A 77 0.71 7.33 2.16
CA TRP A 77 -0.62 7.54 1.55
C TRP A 77 -0.89 9.01 1.21
N LEU A 78 -0.61 9.93 2.15
CA LEU A 78 -0.78 11.36 1.92
C LEU A 78 0.05 11.84 0.73
N LEU A 79 1.33 11.44 0.66
CA LEU A 79 2.21 11.79 -0.44
C LEU A 79 1.68 11.29 -1.79
N LEU A 80 1.24 10.03 -1.85
CA LEU A 80 0.65 9.44 -3.06
C LEU A 80 -0.64 10.15 -3.48
N THR A 81 -1.51 10.47 -2.50
CA THR A 81 -2.78 11.17 -2.75
C THR A 81 -2.55 12.57 -3.29
N VAL A 82 -1.60 13.32 -2.71
CA VAL A 82 -1.25 14.66 -3.22
C VAL A 82 -0.66 14.57 -4.62
N ALA A 83 0.22 13.59 -4.89
CA ALA A 83 0.79 13.38 -6.22
C ALA A 83 -0.28 13.05 -7.27
N MET A 84 -1.24 12.18 -6.94
CA MET A 84 -2.38 11.88 -7.82
C MET A 84 -3.26 13.10 -8.05
N GLY A 85 -3.55 13.88 -7.00
CA GLY A 85 -4.29 15.13 -7.12
C GLY A 85 -3.61 16.11 -8.07
N ALA A 86 -2.31 16.31 -7.92
CA ALA A 86 -1.52 17.15 -8.83
C ALA A 86 -1.51 16.63 -10.27
N TYR A 87 -1.35 15.30 -10.47
CA TYR A 87 -1.34 14.70 -11.80
C TYR A 87 -2.71 14.77 -12.48
N SER A 88 -3.79 14.64 -11.72
CA SER A 88 -5.15 14.70 -12.26
C SER A 88 -5.50 16.03 -12.93
N LEU A 89 -4.91 17.14 -12.44
CA LEU A 89 -5.05 18.46 -13.06
C LEU A 89 -4.52 18.48 -14.50
N SER A 90 -3.61 17.57 -14.86
CA SER A 90 -3.01 17.47 -16.20
C SER A 90 -3.67 16.42 -17.11
N GLN A 91 -4.42 15.45 -16.58
CA GLN A 91 -4.96 14.30 -17.34
C GLN A 91 -6.49 14.19 -17.33
N SER A 92 -7.20 15.20 -16.80
CA SER A 92 -8.68 15.24 -16.76
C SER A 92 -9.35 13.99 -16.16
N LEU A 93 -8.69 13.33 -15.20
CA LEU A 93 -9.28 12.21 -14.47
C LEU A 93 -10.46 12.68 -13.62
N SER A 94 -11.50 11.85 -13.56
CA SER A 94 -12.68 12.15 -12.74
C SER A 94 -12.31 12.22 -11.26
N VAL A 95 -12.79 13.27 -10.57
CA VAL A 95 -12.60 13.46 -9.12
C VAL A 95 -13.07 12.24 -8.33
N ARG A 96 -14.14 11.58 -8.78
CA ARG A 96 -14.65 10.36 -8.16
C ARG A 96 -13.61 9.24 -8.16
N VAL A 97 -12.92 9.03 -9.29
CA VAL A 97 -11.88 8.00 -9.42
C VAL A 97 -10.74 8.26 -8.44
N ILE A 98 -10.31 9.52 -8.33
CA ILE A 98 -9.22 9.93 -7.43
C ILE A 98 -9.59 9.74 -5.96
N VAL A 99 -10.79 10.15 -5.57
CA VAL A 99 -11.27 10.02 -4.20
C VAL A 99 -11.40 8.53 -3.83
N SER A 100 -12.04 7.74 -4.69
CA SER A 100 -12.21 6.30 -4.45
C SER A 100 -10.88 5.56 -4.38
N ASP A 101 -9.95 5.86 -5.29
CA ASP A 101 -8.61 5.28 -5.28
C ASP A 101 -7.82 5.66 -4.01
N SER A 102 -7.87 6.94 -3.62
CA SER A 102 -7.23 7.42 -2.39
C SER A 102 -7.78 6.72 -1.15
N VAL A 103 -9.10 6.50 -1.06
CA VAL A 103 -9.73 5.77 0.05
C VAL A 103 -9.26 4.31 0.09
N VAL A 104 -9.26 3.62 -1.05
CA VAL A 104 -8.76 2.25 -1.16
C VAL A 104 -7.30 2.18 -0.73
N ASN A 105 -6.49 3.14 -1.17
CA ASN A 105 -5.09 3.26 -0.81
C ASN A 105 -4.90 3.45 0.70
N LEU A 106 -5.69 4.31 1.35
CA LEU A 106 -5.62 4.52 2.79
C LEU A 106 -5.94 3.23 3.55
N VAL A 107 -7.04 2.57 3.18
CA VAL A 107 -7.46 1.31 3.80
C VAL A 107 -6.40 0.24 3.61
N GLY A 108 -5.85 0.11 2.40
CA GLY A 108 -4.77 -0.82 2.08
C GLY A 108 -3.52 -0.55 2.91
N MET A 109 -3.09 0.72 3.02
CA MET A 109 -1.91 1.12 3.79
C MET A 109 -2.07 0.84 5.28
N VAL A 110 -3.22 1.17 5.86
CA VAL A 110 -3.50 0.91 7.28
C VAL A 110 -3.55 -0.60 7.54
N ALA A 111 -4.33 -1.35 6.76
CA ALA A 111 -4.47 -2.79 6.93
C ALA A 111 -3.13 -3.52 6.76
N ALA A 112 -2.36 -3.19 5.73
CA ALA A 112 -1.05 -3.77 5.48
C ALA A 112 -0.03 -3.41 6.58
N SER A 113 -0.08 -2.18 7.08
CA SER A 113 0.82 -1.72 8.16
C SER A 113 0.52 -2.42 9.48
N LEU A 114 -0.76 -2.61 9.81
CA LEU A 114 -1.17 -3.40 10.97
C LEU A 114 -0.74 -4.87 10.84
N ALA A 115 -1.03 -5.51 9.71
CA ALA A 115 -0.65 -6.90 9.47
C ALA A 115 0.87 -7.11 9.41
N GLY A 116 1.60 -6.14 8.85
CA GLY A 116 3.05 -6.14 8.82
C GLY A 116 3.66 -6.03 10.22
N ALA A 117 3.20 -5.05 11.01
CA ALA A 117 3.63 -4.89 12.40
C ALA A 117 3.28 -6.11 13.26
N TRP A 118 2.11 -6.70 13.05
CA TRP A 118 1.72 -7.96 13.69
C TRP A 118 2.69 -9.11 13.35
N SER A 119 3.00 -9.31 12.07
CA SER A 119 3.92 -10.37 11.65
C SER A 119 5.36 -10.18 12.16
N GLN A 120 5.79 -8.94 12.42
CA GLN A 120 7.10 -8.66 13.02
C GLN A 120 7.14 -8.99 14.51
N ARG A 121 6.01 -8.91 15.22
CA ARG A 121 5.91 -9.27 16.64
C ARG A 121 6.06 -10.76 16.87
N GLU A 122 5.62 -11.58 15.92
CA GLU A 122 5.73 -13.05 15.96
C GLU A 122 7.04 -13.58 15.36
N GLY A 123 7.92 -12.69 14.89
CA GLY A 123 9.27 -13.03 14.45
C GLY A 123 10.17 -13.45 15.64
N PRO A 124 11.35 -14.06 15.38
CA PRO A 124 12.18 -14.73 16.38
C PRO A 124 12.84 -13.77 17.38
N HIS A 125 12.04 -13.23 18.30
CA HIS A 125 12.47 -12.69 19.59
C HIS A 125 11.91 -13.51 20.77
N ASP A 126 11.06 -14.49 20.52
CA ASP A 126 10.60 -15.46 21.52
C ASP A 126 11.50 -16.71 21.61
N GLY A 127 12.68 -16.68 20.97
CA GLY A 127 13.68 -17.73 21.05
C GLY A 127 15.01 -17.17 21.51
N ASN A 128 15.41 -17.54 22.73
CA ASN A 128 16.80 -17.62 23.19
C ASN A 128 17.41 -16.37 23.87
N VAL A 129 17.05 -16.14 25.15
CA VAL A 129 18.04 -15.97 26.25
C VAL A 129 17.42 -16.49 27.56
N GLU A 130 17.14 -17.79 27.63
CA GLU A 130 17.14 -18.50 28.92
C GLU A 130 18.21 -19.58 28.85
N GLY A 131 19.27 -19.40 29.65
CA GLY A 131 20.23 -20.45 29.98
C GLY A 131 21.45 -20.59 29.07
N ALA A 132 22.53 -19.88 29.39
CA ALA A 132 23.87 -20.47 29.38
C ALA A 132 24.89 -19.56 30.10
N ALA A 133 25.41 -20.11 31.20
CA ALA A 133 26.65 -19.80 31.94
C ALA A 133 26.72 -18.48 32.72
#